data_AF-A0A498CIU0-F1
#
_entry.id   AF-A0A498CIU0-F1
#
_cell.length_a   1.000
_cell.length_b   1.000
_cell.length_c   1.000
_cell.angle_alpha   90.00
_cell.angle_beta   90.00
_cell.angle_gamma   90.00
#
_symmetry.space_group_name_H-M   'P 1'
#
loop_
_entity.id
_entity.type
_entity.pdbx_description
1 polymer ?
#
loop_
_entity_poly.entity_id
_entity_poly.type
_entity_poly.pdbx_seq_one_letter_code
_entity_poly.pdbx_strand_id
1 'polypeptide(L)'
;MTPREGIQVSVYTRWHQLAVPLAFALAAGSFMFIVLNRGPVGVAILVAMLCLVLPPLLAFQGFPTRNEVMVLPDGLMFSRRDAVPFDELSSWGTDDYLKLVRPGRATLMVSAADLQSRDRLLREFDQALATWQRQQPAVSEPIRRTHFYGSARAAAIGAVIIGLGVLCMVMALRLREPSIELAAVGALGGLVGVIMLLGRRV
;
A
#
# COMPACT_ATOMS: atom_id res chain seq x y z
N MET A 1 17.93 -33.56 1.18
CA MET A 1 17.58 -32.15 0.97
C MET A 1 17.13 -31.60 2.30
N THR A 2 17.85 -30.62 2.86
CA THR A 2 17.40 -29.94 4.08
C THR A 2 16.08 -29.24 3.80
N PRO A 3 15.06 -29.36 4.66
CA PRO A 3 13.82 -28.61 4.49
C PRO A 3 14.18 -27.12 4.49
N ARG A 4 13.87 -26.41 3.40
CA ARG A 4 14.04 -24.96 3.36
C ARG A 4 13.08 -24.37 4.38
N GLU A 5 13.61 -23.84 5.49
CA GLU A 5 12.82 -23.05 6.43
C GLU A 5 12.14 -21.91 5.68
N GLY A 6 10.82 -21.80 5.84
CA GLY A 6 10.05 -20.76 5.22
C GLY A 6 10.30 -19.41 5.90
N ILE A 7 10.07 -18.35 5.14
CA ILE A 7 10.35 -16.98 5.56
C ILE A 7 9.09 -16.42 6.20
N GLN A 8 9.20 -15.92 7.44
CA GLN A 8 8.08 -15.29 8.13
C GLN A 8 7.74 -13.95 7.47
N VAL A 9 6.49 -13.82 7.03
CA VAL A 9 6.00 -12.66 6.28
C VAL A 9 4.62 -12.23 6.76
N SER A 10 4.34 -10.95 6.56
CA SER A 10 2.99 -10.39 6.61
C SER A 10 2.52 -10.12 5.18
N VAL A 11 1.36 -10.67 4.80
CA VAL A 11 0.79 -10.53 3.46
C VAL A 11 -0.47 -9.68 3.53
N TYR A 12 -0.37 -8.49 2.94
CA TYR A 12 -1.47 -7.55 2.81
C TYR A 12 -2.04 -7.59 1.39
N THR A 13 -3.22 -7.00 1.24
CA THR A 13 -3.86 -6.76 -0.05
C THR A 13 -4.10 -5.26 -0.24
N ARG A 14 -4.42 -4.83 -1.47
CA ARG A 14 -4.84 -3.44 -1.71
C ARG A 14 -6.01 -2.98 -0.83
N TRP A 15 -6.89 -3.90 -0.42
CA TRP A 15 -7.99 -3.59 0.50
C TRP A 15 -7.48 -3.07 1.85
N HIS A 16 -6.40 -3.64 2.38
CA HIS A 16 -5.81 -3.19 3.65
C HIS A 16 -5.22 -1.78 3.52
N GLN A 17 -4.55 -1.50 2.39
CA GLN A 17 -4.00 -0.17 2.13
C GLN A 17 -5.08 0.89 1.97
N LEU A 18 -6.23 0.54 1.39
CA LEU A 18 -7.34 1.46 1.19
C LEU A 18 -8.23 1.60 2.42
N ALA A 19 -8.28 0.58 3.29
CA ALA A 19 -9.12 0.60 4.49
C ALA A 19 -8.76 1.74 5.43
N VAL A 20 -7.46 2.00 5.65
CA VAL A 20 -7.00 3.06 6.55
C VAL A 20 -7.39 4.46 6.06
N PRO A 21 -7.03 4.91 4.84
CA PRO A 21 -7.43 6.23 4.36
C PRO A 21 -8.94 6.36 4.21
N LEU A 22 -9.64 5.27 3.83
CA LEU A 22 -11.11 5.27 3.79
C LEU A 22 -11.71 5.49 5.18
N ALA A 23 -11.17 4.83 6.21
CA ALA A 23 -11.62 4.99 7.58
C ALA A 23 -11.46 6.42 8.08
N PHE A 24 -10.30 7.05 7.82
CA PHE A 24 -10.08 8.46 8.14
C PHE A 24 -11.04 9.38 7.38
N ALA A 25 -11.23 9.16 6.08
CA ALA A 25 -12.12 9.98 5.26
C ALA A 25 -13.59 9.86 5.73
N LEU A 26 -14.06 8.65 6.03
CA LEU A 26 -15.40 8.41 6.55
C LEU A 26 -15.58 9.00 7.95
N ALA A 27 -14.60 8.83 8.84
CA ALA A 27 -14.66 9.36 10.19
C ALA A 27 -14.71 10.90 10.20
N ALA A 28 -13.78 11.55 9.50
CA ALA A 28 -13.75 13.01 9.39
C ALA A 28 -14.99 13.56 8.66
N GLY A 29 -15.37 12.93 7.54
CA GLY A 29 -16.52 13.35 6.74
C GLY A 29 -17.84 13.24 7.50
N SER A 30 -18.08 12.11 8.18
CA SER A 30 -19.29 11.91 8.98
C SER A 30 -19.36 12.84 10.19
N PHE A 31 -18.24 13.04 10.89
CA PHE A 31 -18.16 13.97 12.01
C PHE A 31 -18.51 15.40 11.57
N MET A 32 -17.83 15.90 10.55
CA MET A 32 -18.05 17.24 10.01
C MET A 32 -19.49 17.40 9.51
N PHE A 33 -20.03 16.40 8.80
CA PHE A 33 -21.40 16.43 8.30
C PHE A 33 -22.41 16.59 9.45
N ILE A 34 -22.30 15.80 10.51
CA ILE A 34 -23.25 15.85 11.63
C ILE A 34 -23.13 17.18 12.39
N VAL A 35 -21.90 17.63 12.70
CA VAL A 35 -21.68 18.87 13.44
C VAL A 35 -22.11 20.10 12.66
N LEU A 36 -21.80 20.18 11.37
CA LEU A 36 -22.19 21.31 10.52
C LEU A 36 -23.70 21.40 10.30
N ASN A 37 -24.41 20.27 10.39
CA ASN A 37 -25.87 20.21 10.35
C ASN A 37 -26.52 20.34 11.74
N ARG A 38 -25.77 20.82 12.76
CA ARG A 38 -26.24 21.00 14.16
C ARG A 38 -26.77 19.72 14.81
N GLY A 39 -26.27 18.57 14.37
CA GLY A 39 -26.58 17.28 15.00
C GLY A 39 -25.92 17.13 16.38
N PRO A 40 -26.36 16.14 17.18
CA PRO A 40 -25.79 15.92 18.50
C PRO A 40 -24.31 15.50 18.43
N VAL A 41 -23.45 16.19 19.16
CA VAL A 41 -21.99 15.93 19.17
C VAL A 41 -21.68 14.49 19.61
N GLY A 42 -22.42 13.95 20.60
CA GLY A 42 -22.25 12.56 21.03
C GLY A 42 -22.50 11.55 19.92
N VAL A 43 -23.48 11.81 19.04
CA VAL A 43 -23.76 10.98 17.87
C VAL A 43 -22.65 11.12 16.82
N ALA A 44 -22.15 12.34 16.60
CA ALA A 44 -21.03 12.58 15.69
C ALA A 44 -19.78 11.79 16.09
N ILE A 45 -19.44 11.80 17.39
CA ILE A 45 -18.30 11.04 17.93
C ILE A 45 -18.52 9.54 17.73
N LEU A 46 -19.68 9.02 18.10
CA LEU A 46 -19.98 7.58 17.97
C LEU A 46 -19.86 7.12 16.50
N VAL A 47 -20.48 7.85 15.57
CA VAL A 47 -20.43 7.52 14.14
C VAL A 47 -19.00 7.61 13.60
N ALA A 48 -18.26 8.65 13.95
CA ALA A 48 -16.86 8.80 13.51
C ALA A 48 -15.98 7.65 14.01
N MET A 49 -16.15 7.23 15.26
CA MET A 49 -15.45 6.08 15.84
C MET A 49 -15.78 4.78 15.10
N LEU A 50 -17.06 4.54 14.79
CA LEU A 50 -17.48 3.38 13.99
C LEU A 50 -16.85 3.41 12.59
N CYS A 51 -16.90 4.56 11.92
CA CYS A 51 -16.27 4.76 10.61
C CYS A 51 -14.75 4.56 10.63
N LEU A 52 -14.09 4.88 11.75
CA LEU A 52 -12.66 4.70 11.91
C LEU A 52 -12.28 3.22 12.11
N VAL A 53 -13.13 2.45 12.78
CA VAL A 53 -12.83 1.07 13.22
C VAL A 53 -13.32 0.01 12.23
N LEU A 54 -14.50 0.18 11.63
CA LEU A 54 -15.12 -0.85 10.79
C LEU A 54 -14.31 -1.20 9.52
N PRO A 55 -13.82 -0.24 8.71
CA PRO A 55 -13.09 -0.59 7.49
C PRO A 55 -11.81 -1.39 7.75
N PRO A 56 -10.95 -1.03 8.73
CA PRO A 56 -9.81 -1.87 9.10
C PRO A 56 -10.23 -3.26 9.58
N LEU A 57 -11.24 -3.35 10.48
CA LEU A 57 -11.69 -4.65 10.98
C LEU A 57 -12.12 -5.59 9.84
N LEU A 58 -12.92 -5.10 8.90
CA LEU A 58 -13.37 -5.89 7.75
C LEU A 58 -12.19 -6.33 6.86
N ALA A 59 -11.23 -5.43 6.63
CA ALA A 59 -10.05 -5.76 5.83
C ALA A 59 -9.18 -6.84 6.50
N PHE A 60 -8.92 -6.73 7.80
CA PHE A 60 -8.03 -7.64 8.54
C PHE A 60 -8.71 -8.98 8.92
N GLN A 61 -10.02 -9.01 9.15
CA GLN A 61 -10.76 -10.25 9.38
C GLN A 61 -10.88 -11.09 8.11
N GLY A 62 -11.11 -10.45 6.95
CA GLY A 62 -11.22 -11.15 5.67
C GLY A 62 -9.91 -11.75 5.15
N PHE A 63 -8.76 -11.28 5.65
CA PHE A 63 -7.43 -11.69 5.15
C PHE A 63 -6.38 -11.75 6.28
N PRO A 64 -6.12 -12.93 6.86
CA PRO A 64 -5.14 -13.09 7.95
C PRO A 64 -3.73 -12.75 7.46
N THR A 65 -3.07 -11.78 8.10
CA THR A 65 -1.84 -11.17 7.57
C THR A 65 -0.58 -12.00 7.81
N ARG A 66 -0.45 -12.67 8.96
CA ARG A 66 0.76 -13.45 9.29
C ARG A 66 0.80 -14.77 8.53
N ASN A 67 1.94 -15.03 7.90
CA ASN A 67 2.15 -16.20 7.06
C ASN A 67 3.62 -16.60 7.05
N GLU A 68 3.87 -17.80 6.55
CA GLU A 68 5.21 -18.26 6.20
C GLU A 68 5.23 -18.50 4.70
N VAL A 69 6.24 -17.97 4.00
CA VAL A 69 6.38 -18.11 2.55
C VAL A 69 7.58 -18.96 2.20
N MET A 70 7.37 -19.90 1.30
CA MET A 70 8.43 -20.67 0.65
C MET A 70 8.50 -20.25 -0.81
N VAL A 71 9.72 -19.98 -1.30
CA VAL A 71 9.96 -19.72 -2.72
C VAL A 71 10.24 -21.05 -3.41
N LEU A 72 9.33 -21.45 -4.30
CA LEU A 72 9.43 -22.63 -5.14
C LEU A 72 9.86 -22.24 -6.56
N PRO A 73 10.31 -23.22 -7.38
CA PRO A 73 10.70 -22.96 -8.77
C PRO A 73 9.56 -22.43 -9.66
N ASP A 74 8.31 -22.70 -9.31
CA ASP A 74 7.11 -22.40 -10.08
C ASP A 74 6.21 -21.33 -9.43
N GLY A 75 6.53 -20.89 -8.21
CA GLY A 75 5.70 -19.93 -7.49
C GLY A 75 6.10 -19.67 -6.03
N LEU A 76 5.21 -19.00 -5.32
CA LEU A 76 5.29 -18.76 -3.89
C LEU A 76 4.24 -19.60 -3.17
N MET A 77 4.65 -20.44 -2.23
CA MET A 77 3.72 -21.19 -1.38
C MET A 77 3.62 -20.50 -0.02
N PHE A 78 2.39 -20.36 0.46
CA PHE A 78 2.10 -19.75 1.75
C PHE A 78 1.54 -20.80 2.71
N SER A 79 1.91 -20.75 3.99
CA SER A 79 1.44 -21.74 4.98
C SER A 79 -0.06 -21.65 5.30
N ARG A 80 -0.64 -20.46 5.21
CA ARG A 80 -2.05 -20.19 5.55
C ARG A 80 -2.89 -19.71 4.36
N ARG A 81 -2.37 -19.79 3.13
CA ARG A 81 -3.02 -19.28 1.91
C ARG A 81 -2.64 -20.12 0.70
N ASP A 82 -3.44 -19.99 -0.35
CA ASP A 82 -3.15 -20.64 -1.62
C ASP A 82 -1.79 -20.20 -2.17
N ALA A 83 -1.14 -21.14 -2.87
CA ALA A 83 0.07 -20.85 -3.62
C ALA A 83 -0.21 -19.79 -4.69
N VAL A 84 0.80 -18.97 -4.96
CA VAL A 84 0.80 -17.97 -6.01
C VAL A 84 1.79 -18.45 -7.07
N PRO A 85 1.30 -19.13 -8.11
CA PRO A 85 2.17 -19.56 -9.20
C PRO A 85 2.63 -18.36 -10.03
N PHE A 86 3.77 -18.49 -10.69
CA PHE A 86 4.36 -17.39 -11.46
C PHE A 86 3.58 -17.05 -12.73
N ASP A 87 2.87 -18.01 -13.33
CA ASP A 87 2.02 -17.80 -14.51
C ASP A 87 0.81 -16.88 -14.23
N GLU A 88 0.35 -16.80 -12.99
CA GLU A 88 -0.71 -15.89 -12.57
C GLU A 88 -0.23 -14.43 -12.37
N LEU A 89 1.08 -14.18 -12.43
CA LEU A 89 1.65 -12.84 -12.23
C LEU A 89 1.69 -12.07 -13.54
N SER A 90 1.14 -10.85 -13.55
CA SER A 90 1.36 -9.91 -14.66
C SER A 90 2.57 -9.01 -14.44
N SER A 91 2.80 -8.61 -13.18
CA SER A 91 3.91 -7.73 -12.81
C SER A 91 4.23 -7.83 -11.33
N TRP A 92 5.44 -7.40 -10.97
CA TRP A 92 5.91 -7.40 -9.59
C TRP A 92 6.69 -6.12 -9.27
N GLY A 93 6.97 -5.85 -7.99
CA GLY A 93 7.74 -4.68 -7.55
C GLY A 93 8.34 -4.89 -6.17
N THR A 94 9.36 -4.08 -5.82
CA THR A 94 10.18 -4.31 -4.61
C THR A 94 10.39 -3.08 -3.74
N ASP A 95 9.74 -1.95 -4.06
CA ASP A 95 10.01 -0.65 -3.43
C ASP A 95 9.92 -0.75 -1.90
N ASP A 96 8.70 -0.89 -1.36
CA ASP A 96 8.47 -0.98 0.09
C ASP A 96 8.22 -2.43 0.54
N TYR A 97 7.65 -3.24 -0.35
CA TYR A 97 7.26 -4.64 -0.13
C TYR A 97 7.41 -5.41 -1.44
N LEU A 98 7.47 -6.74 -1.35
CA LEU A 98 7.32 -7.57 -2.54
C LEU A 98 5.86 -7.49 -3.00
N LYS A 99 5.62 -6.69 -4.03
CA LYS A 99 4.30 -6.47 -4.63
C LYS A 99 4.08 -7.47 -5.75
N LEU A 100 2.97 -8.19 -5.72
CA LEU A 100 2.59 -9.18 -6.72
C LEU A 100 1.25 -8.79 -7.34
N VAL A 101 1.26 -8.43 -8.62
CA VAL A 101 0.06 -8.05 -9.37
C VAL A 101 -0.43 -9.25 -10.15
N ARG A 102 -1.69 -9.63 -9.89
CA ARG A 102 -2.38 -10.78 -10.49
C ARG A 102 -3.65 -10.28 -11.17
N PRO A 103 -3.79 -10.40 -12.50
CA PRO A 103 -5.01 -10.02 -13.20
C PRO A 103 -6.23 -10.76 -12.62
N GLY A 104 -7.35 -10.04 -12.41
CA GLY A 104 -8.58 -10.63 -11.85
C GLY A 104 -8.52 -11.00 -10.35
N ARG A 105 -7.37 -10.90 -9.69
CA ARG A 105 -7.21 -11.17 -8.25
C ARG A 105 -6.67 -9.94 -7.51
N ALA A 106 -6.85 -9.93 -6.19
CA ALA A 106 -6.29 -8.87 -5.37
C ALA A 106 -4.75 -8.87 -5.44
N THR A 107 -4.16 -7.69 -5.66
CA THR A 107 -2.71 -7.47 -5.56
C THR A 107 -2.23 -7.83 -4.16
N LEU A 108 -1.20 -8.66 -4.07
CA LEU A 108 -0.59 -9.05 -2.80
C LEU A 108 0.64 -8.20 -2.52
N MET A 109 0.87 -7.97 -1.24
CA MET A 109 1.96 -7.15 -0.72
C MET A 109 2.60 -7.94 0.41
N VAL A 110 3.74 -8.54 0.11
CA VAL A 110 4.45 -9.43 1.03
C VAL A 110 5.56 -8.62 1.69
N SER A 111 5.44 -8.45 3.00
CA SER A 111 6.40 -7.75 3.85
C SER A 111 7.05 -8.77 4.77
N ALA A 112 8.38 -8.89 4.73
CA ALA A 112 9.09 -9.78 5.63
C ALA A 112 9.14 -9.20 7.05
N ALA A 113 9.26 -10.08 8.06
CA ALA A 113 9.30 -9.67 9.46
C ALA A 113 10.50 -8.78 9.80
N ASP A 114 11.62 -8.95 9.10
CA ASP A 114 12.87 -8.22 9.31
C ASP A 114 13.63 -8.00 7.98
N LEU A 115 14.69 -7.18 8.03
CA LEU A 115 15.45 -6.78 6.85
C LEU A 115 16.22 -7.96 6.21
N GLN A 116 16.77 -8.87 7.01
CA GLN A 116 17.51 -10.03 6.51
C GLN A 116 16.57 -11.00 5.79
N SER A 117 15.39 -11.24 6.38
CA SER A 117 14.30 -12.01 5.78
C SER A 117 13.77 -11.35 4.51
N ARG A 118 13.70 -10.02 4.45
CA ARG A 118 13.34 -9.27 3.23
C ARG A 118 14.35 -9.50 2.12
N ASP A 119 15.64 -9.33 2.40
CA ASP A 119 16.68 -9.50 1.39
C ASP A 119 16.81 -10.94 0.93
N ARG A 120 16.60 -11.90 1.83
CA ARG A 120 16.48 -13.33 1.48
C ARG A 120 15.28 -13.57 0.55
N LEU A 121 14.10 -13.10 0.92
CA LEU A 121 12.87 -13.27 0.12
C LEU A 121 13.02 -12.67 -1.28
N LEU A 122 13.53 -11.44 -1.38
CA LEU A 122 13.69 -10.76 -2.66
C LEU A 122 14.70 -11.46 -3.55
N ARG A 123 15.84 -11.91 -3.00
CA ARG A 123 16.85 -12.66 -3.76
C ARG A 123 16.34 -14.01 -4.23
N GLU A 124 15.71 -14.78 -3.35
CA GLU A 124 15.16 -16.09 -3.70
C GLU A 124 14.06 -15.96 -4.75
N PHE A 125 13.15 -14.99 -4.60
CA PHE A 125 12.09 -14.72 -5.56
C PHE A 125 12.62 -14.30 -6.93
N ASP A 126 13.55 -13.34 -6.98
CA ASP A 126 14.11 -12.85 -8.25
C ASP A 126 14.83 -13.97 -9.02
N GLN A 127 15.62 -14.80 -8.30
CA GLN A 127 16.30 -15.95 -8.89
C GLN A 127 15.33 -17.02 -9.40
N ALA A 128 14.31 -17.36 -8.62
CA ALA A 128 13.31 -18.34 -9.00
C ALA A 128 12.51 -17.88 -10.22
N LEU A 129 12.02 -16.63 -10.20
CA LEU A 129 11.25 -16.05 -11.30
C LEU A 129 12.08 -15.97 -12.59
N ALA A 130 13.33 -15.49 -12.52
CA ALA A 130 14.21 -15.40 -13.67
C ALA A 130 14.57 -16.78 -14.25
N THR A 131 14.62 -17.82 -13.40
CA THR A 131 14.87 -19.20 -13.85
C THR A 131 13.63 -19.77 -14.52
N TRP A 132 12.46 -19.61 -13.91
CA TRP A 132 11.18 -20.03 -14.48
C TRP A 132 10.89 -19.35 -15.83
N GLN A 133 11.09 -18.02 -15.92
CA GLN A 133 10.88 -17.28 -17.17
C GLN A 133 11.79 -17.78 -18.31
N ARG A 134 13.04 -18.13 -18.01
CA ARG A 134 13.97 -18.71 -19.00
C ARG A 134 13.53 -20.10 -19.48
N GLN A 135 12.81 -20.84 -18.65
CA GLN A 135 12.33 -22.19 -18.95
C GLN A 135 10.97 -22.20 -19.67
N GLN A 136 10.34 -21.04 -19.85
CA GLN A 136 9.02 -20.87 -20.46
C GLN A 136 9.15 -20.34 -21.90
N PRO A 137 9.25 -21.21 -22.93
CA PRO A 137 9.45 -20.80 -24.33
C PRO A 137 8.23 -20.11 -24.97
N ALA A 138 7.07 -20.06 -24.29
CA ALA A 138 5.78 -19.67 -24.89
C ALA A 138 5.01 -18.56 -24.16
N VAL A 139 5.56 -17.97 -23.08
CA VAL A 139 4.85 -16.87 -22.40
C VAL A 139 4.96 -15.61 -23.27
N SER A 140 3.84 -15.23 -23.89
CA SER A 140 3.79 -14.14 -24.89
C SER A 140 4.09 -12.76 -24.30
N GLU A 141 4.00 -12.58 -22.97
CA GLU A 141 4.40 -11.35 -22.29
C GLU A 141 5.27 -11.65 -21.06
N PRO A 142 6.53 -11.19 -21.01
CA PRO A 142 7.37 -11.39 -19.84
C PRO A 142 6.80 -10.64 -18.63
N ILE A 143 6.78 -11.29 -17.46
CA ILE A 143 6.36 -10.69 -16.20
C ILE A 143 7.31 -9.55 -15.86
N ARG A 144 6.81 -8.31 -15.91
CA ARG A 144 7.67 -7.12 -15.79
C ARG A 144 7.82 -6.67 -14.34
N ARG A 145 9.04 -6.25 -13.99
CA ARG A 145 9.29 -5.48 -12.77
C ARG A 145 8.75 -4.07 -12.94
N THR A 146 8.05 -3.58 -11.94
CA THR A 146 7.41 -2.26 -11.89
C THR A 146 7.90 -1.51 -10.67
N HIS A 147 8.06 -0.20 -10.84
CA HIS A 147 8.48 0.73 -9.79
C HIS A 147 7.39 1.79 -9.64
N PHE A 148 7.01 2.09 -8.40
CA PHE A 148 6.12 3.18 -8.09
C PHE A 148 6.90 4.50 -8.07
N TYR A 149 8.00 4.57 -7.32
CA TYR A 149 8.87 5.75 -7.30
C TYR A 149 9.57 5.93 -8.65
N GLY A 150 9.65 7.18 -9.12
CA GLY A 150 10.15 7.50 -10.47
C GLY A 150 9.22 7.10 -11.62
N SER A 151 7.96 6.75 -11.34
CA SER A 151 6.92 6.57 -12.34
C SER A 151 6.13 7.87 -12.58
N ALA A 152 5.57 8.04 -13.78
CA ALA A 152 4.69 9.18 -14.09
C ALA A 152 3.48 9.25 -13.16
N ARG A 153 3.00 8.09 -12.68
CA ARG A 153 1.89 8.02 -11.72
C ARG A 153 2.27 8.59 -10.35
N ALA A 154 3.44 8.23 -9.83
CA ALA A 154 3.92 8.81 -8.58
C ALA A 154 4.15 10.32 -8.71
N ALA A 155 4.68 10.76 -9.85
CA ALA A 155 4.84 12.18 -10.15
C ALA A 155 3.50 12.93 -10.18
N ALA A 156 2.48 12.38 -10.86
CA ALA A 156 1.15 12.97 -10.90
C ALA A 156 0.51 13.07 -9.51
N ILE A 157 0.60 12.02 -8.69
CA ILE A 157 0.12 12.02 -7.30
C ILE A 157 0.88 13.07 -6.48
N GLY A 158 2.21 13.14 -6.64
CA GLY A 158 3.05 14.14 -5.99
C GLY A 158 2.63 15.57 -6.33
N ALA A 159 2.37 15.85 -7.61
CA ALA A 159 1.89 17.16 -8.06
C ALA A 159 0.54 17.54 -7.44
N VAL A 160 -0.40 16.59 -7.34
CA VAL A 160 -1.69 16.81 -6.67
C VAL A 160 -1.49 17.13 -5.18
N ILE A 161 -0.64 16.38 -4.49
CA ILE A 161 -0.34 16.61 -3.06
C ILE A 161 0.29 18.00 -2.86
N ILE A 162 1.21 18.42 -3.72
CA ILE A 162 1.80 19.77 -3.70
C ILE A 162 0.70 20.82 -3.86
N GLY A 163 -0.17 20.67 -4.86
CA GLY A 163 -1.27 21.60 -5.11
C GLY A 163 -2.21 21.75 -3.90
N LEU A 164 -2.56 20.63 -3.26
CA LEU A 164 -3.36 20.62 -2.03
C LEU A 164 -2.62 21.26 -0.85
N GLY A 165 -1.33 20.98 -0.67
CA GLY A 165 -0.51 21.57 0.39
C GLY A 165 -0.40 23.10 0.25
N VAL A 166 -0.20 23.59 -0.97
CA VAL A 166 -0.20 25.03 -1.29
C VAL A 166 -1.56 25.65 -0.99
N LEU A 167 -2.65 24.99 -1.40
CA LEU A 167 -4.01 25.48 -1.11
C LEU A 167 -4.26 25.59 0.41
N CYS A 168 -3.86 24.58 1.19
CA CYS A 168 -3.95 24.60 2.65
C CYS A 168 -3.16 25.77 3.25
N MET A 169 -1.93 26.02 2.80
CA MET A 169 -1.16 27.19 3.25
C MET A 169 -1.85 28.51 2.92
N VAL A 170 -2.32 28.66 1.68
CA VAL A 170 -3.00 29.89 1.25
C VAL A 170 -4.25 30.14 2.08
N MET A 171 -5.05 29.09 2.34
CA MET A 171 -6.20 29.19 3.22
C MET A 171 -5.78 29.57 4.64
N ALA A 172 -4.78 28.89 5.21
CA ALA A 172 -4.28 29.14 6.57
C ALA A 172 -3.86 30.60 6.79
N LEU A 173 -3.21 31.21 5.80
CA LEU A 173 -2.73 32.59 5.85
C LEU A 173 -3.83 33.63 5.55
N ARG A 174 -4.92 33.22 4.89
CA ARG A 174 -6.06 34.11 4.56
C ARG A 174 -7.19 34.09 5.59
N LEU A 175 -7.12 33.23 6.61
CA LEU A 175 -8.06 33.25 7.73
C LEU A 175 -7.88 34.54 8.54
N ARG A 176 -8.96 35.02 9.16
CA ARG A 176 -8.94 36.22 10.04
C ARG A 176 -7.94 36.07 11.20
N GLU A 177 -7.79 34.84 11.68
CA GLU A 177 -6.73 34.42 12.59
C GLU A 177 -5.90 33.35 11.86
N PRO A 178 -4.62 33.65 11.52
CA PRO A 178 -3.78 32.70 10.81
C PRO A 178 -3.61 31.39 11.60
N SER A 179 -3.86 30.25 10.95
CA SER A 179 -3.71 28.94 11.58
C SER A 179 -2.33 28.35 11.29
N ILE A 180 -1.44 28.38 12.28
CA ILE A 180 -0.09 27.79 12.18
C ILE A 180 -0.18 26.28 11.94
N GLU A 181 -1.14 25.61 12.58
CA GLU A 181 -1.36 24.17 12.41
C GLU A 181 -1.70 23.81 10.97
N LEU A 182 -2.62 24.55 10.34
CA LEU A 182 -3.02 24.29 8.96
C LEU A 182 -1.88 24.60 7.97
N ALA A 183 -1.09 25.65 8.24
CA ALA A 183 0.10 25.95 7.45
C ALA A 183 1.17 24.86 7.57
N ALA A 184 1.40 24.33 8.77
CA ALA A 184 2.34 23.23 9.01
C ALA A 184 1.90 21.93 8.32
N VAL A 185 0.61 21.60 8.36
CA VAL A 185 0.05 20.47 7.61
C VAL A 185 0.24 20.66 6.10
N GLY A 186 -0.04 21.87 5.58
CA GLY A 186 0.22 22.21 4.17
C GLY A 186 1.69 22.06 3.77
N ALA A 187 2.62 22.47 4.64
CA ALA A 187 4.07 22.35 4.44
C ALA A 187 4.54 20.90 4.40
N LEU A 188 4.17 20.12 5.41
CA LEU A 188 4.54 18.71 5.50
C LEU A 188 3.94 17.91 4.33
N GLY A 189 2.66 18.15 4.00
CA GLY A 189 2.01 17.56 2.84
C GLY A 189 2.75 17.92 1.55
N GLY A 190 3.05 19.20 1.33
CA GLY A 190 3.81 19.67 0.18
C GLY A 190 5.18 18.99 0.04
N LEU A 191 5.93 18.85 1.13
CA LEU A 191 7.22 18.15 1.16
C LEU A 191 7.11 16.71 0.68
N VAL A 192 6.10 15.97 1.18
CA VAL A 192 5.82 14.59 0.73
C VAL A 192 5.54 14.56 -0.76
N GLY A 193 4.74 15.50 -1.26
CA GLY A 193 4.45 15.62 -2.68
C GLY A 193 5.71 15.87 -3.53
N VAL A 194 6.64 16.71 -3.06
CA VAL A 194 7.94 16.95 -3.70
C VAL A 194 8.79 15.69 -3.76
N ILE A 195 8.87 14.94 -2.66
CA ILE A 195 9.61 13.67 -2.61
C ILE A 195 9.04 12.67 -3.63
N MET A 196 7.71 12.58 -3.74
CA MET A 196 7.06 11.72 -4.73
C MET A 196 7.27 12.19 -6.17
N LEU A 197 7.28 13.51 -6.40
CA LEU A 197 7.50 14.11 -7.71
C LEU A 197 8.93 13.89 -8.22
N LEU A 198 9.92 14.01 -7.33
CA LEU A 198 11.35 13.91 -7.64
C LEU A 198 11.95 12.52 -7.38
N GLY A 199 11.16 11.58 -6.87
CA GLY A 199 11.61 10.24 -6.52
C GLY A 199 12.25 9.54 -7.71
N ARG A 200 13.39 8.89 -7.48
CA ARG A 200 14.11 8.12 -8.50
C ARG A 200 13.63 6.67 -8.55
N ARG A 201 13.85 6.02 -9.69
CA ARG A 201 13.68 4.57 -9.82
C ARG A 201 14.84 3.90 -9.08
N VAL A 202 14.54 3.06 -8.09
CA VAL A 202 15.51 2.25 -7.34
C VAL A 202 15.29 0.78 -7.67
#